data_AF-A0A8T5B3W7-F1
#
_entry.id   AF-A0A8T5B3W7-F1
#
_cell.length_a   1.000
_cell.length_b   1.000
_cell.length_c   1.000
_cell.angle_alpha   90.00
_cell.angle_beta   90.00
_cell.angle_gamma   90.00
#
_symmetry.space_group_name_H-M   'P 1'
#
loop_
_entity.id
_entity.type
_entity.pdbx_description
1 polymer ?
#
loop_
_entity_poly.entity_id
_entity_poly.type
_entity_poly.pdbx_seq_one_letter_code
_entity_poly.pdbx_strand_id
1 'polypeptide(L)' 'MVERCKLCNFPIQDGPCQLAAYKRTINGKEYCFCCLVCAERFEG' A
#
# COMPACT_ATOMS: atom_id res chain seq x y z
N MET A 1 -4.80 -3.11 -18.05
CA MET A 1 -4.26 -4.14 -17.14
C MET A 1 -4.54 -3.68 -15.73
N VAL A 2 -5.42 -4.36 -14.98
CA VAL A 2 -5.74 -3.98 -13.59
C VAL A 2 -4.68 -4.59 -12.69
N GLU A 3 -3.81 -3.76 -12.12
CA GLU A 3 -2.90 -4.19 -11.06
C GLU A 3 -3.69 -4.32 -9.76
N ARG A 4 -3.37 -5.30 -8.92
CA ARG A 4 -4.07 -5.52 -7.65
C ARG A 4 -3.10 -5.34 -6.49
N CYS A 5 -3.55 -4.64 -5.45
CA CYS A 5 -2.74 -4.49 -4.25
C CYS A 5 -2.51 -5.87 -3.60
N LYS A 6 -1.25 -6.26 -3.37
CA LYS A 6 -0.92 -7.56 -2.76
C LYS A 6 -1.36 -7.71 -1.29
N LEU A 7 -1.71 -6.61 -0.62
CA LEU A 7 -2.13 -6.59 0.79
C LEU A 7 -3.66 -6.67 0.95
N CYS A 8 -4.41 -5.86 0.20
CA CYS A 8 -5.87 -5.79 0.33
C CYS A 8 -6.63 -6.40 -0.87
N ASN A 9 -5.90 -6.89 -1.88
CA ASN A 9 -6.43 -7.42 -3.14
C ASN A 9 -7.34 -6.46 -3.92
N PHE A 10 -7.28 -5.16 -3.59
CA PHE A 10 -8.12 -4.15 -4.20
C PHE A 10 -7.63 -3.82 -5.63
N PRO A 11 -8.53 -3.70 -6.62
CA PRO A 11 -8.15 -3.34 -7.98
C PRO A 11 -7.64 -1.90 -8.05
N ILE A 12 -6.41 -1.75 -8.55
CA ILE A 12 -5.77 -0.49 -8.87
C ILE A 12 -6.05 -0.23 -10.35
N GLN A 13 -6.97 0.69 -10.61
CA GLN A 13 -7.27 1.17 -11.95
C GLN A 13 -6.47 2.45 -12.17
N ASP A 14 -5.49 2.40 -13.08
CA ASP A 14 -4.66 3.51 -13.54
C ASP A 14 -3.90 4.29 -12.44
N GLY A 15 -2.60 4.00 -12.28
CA GLY A 15 -1.69 4.75 -11.41
C GLY A 15 -1.46 4.14 -10.03
N PRO A 16 -0.80 4.86 -9.10
CA PRO A 16 -0.61 4.37 -7.73
C PRO A 16 -1.98 4.11 -7.08
N CYS A 17 -2.07 3.09 -6.23
CA CYS A 17 -3.29 2.77 -5.49
C CYS A 17 -3.91 4.05 -4.91
N GLN A 18 -5.16 4.38 -5.26
CA GLN A 18 -5.79 5.62 -4.78
C GLN A 18 -5.96 5.66 -3.25
N LEU A 19 -5.91 4.49 -2.63
CA LEU A 19 -5.90 4.37 -1.18
C LEU A 19 -4.51 4.60 -0.59
N ALA A 20 -3.43 4.59 -1.39
CA ALA A 20 -2.04 4.77 -0.96
C ALA A 20 -1.75 6.21 -0.48
N ALA A 21 -2.39 6.61 0.60
CA ALA A 21 -2.19 7.87 1.30
C ALA A 21 -1.11 7.75 2.39
N TYR A 22 -0.80 6.52 2.84
CA TYR A 22 0.10 6.30 3.97
C TYR A 22 1.47 5.86 3.50
N LYS A 23 2.48 6.68 3.80
CA LYS A 23 3.88 6.38 3.53
C LYS A 23 4.58 6.01 4.82
N ARG A 24 5.34 4.93 4.81
CA ARG A 24 6.16 4.50 5.94
C ARG A 24 7.54 4.08 5.45
N THR A 25 8.56 4.52 6.15
CA THR A 25 9.93 4.08 5.91
C THR A 25 10.24 2.91 6.83
N ILE A 26 10.45 1.74 6.25
CA ILE A 26 10.73 0.50 6.98
C ILE A 26 12.06 -0.04 6.48
N ASN A 27 13.03 -0.24 7.38
CA ASN A 27 14.41 -0.62 7.02
C ASN A 27 15.04 0.29 5.95
N GLY A 28 14.74 1.59 5.98
CA GLY A 28 15.26 2.57 5.01
C GLY A 28 14.62 2.51 3.62
N LYS A 29 13.61 1.66 3.38
CA LYS A 29 12.80 1.65 2.16
C LYS A 29 11.47 2.34 2.40
N GLU A 30 11.08 3.24 1.49
CA GLU A 30 9.75 3.87 1.51
C GLU A 30 8.70 2.88 0.96
N TYR A 31 7.70 2.60 1.78
CA TYR A 31 6.55 1.77 1.42
C TYR A 31 5.29 2.63 1.43
N CYS A 32 4.46 2.43 0.41
CA CYS A 32 3.17 3.09 0.27
C CYS A 32 2.05 2.08 0.58
N PHE A 33 1.20 2.43 1.54
CA PHE A 33 0.12 1.59 2.05
C PHE A 33 -1.23 2.24 1.85
N CYS A 34 -2.23 1.40 1.57
CA CYS A 34 -3.61 1.82 1.32
C CYS A 34 -4.35 2.36 2.56
N CYS A 35 -3.85 2.09 3.76
CA CYS A 35 -4.42 2.59 5.01
C CYS A 35 -3.41 2.38 6.15
N LEU A 36 -3.63 3.07 7.27
CA LEU A 36 -2.86 2.90 8.50
C LEU A 36 -2.78 1.42 8.91
N VAL A 37 -3.90 0.71 8.87
CA VAL A 37 -3.99 -0.71 9.25
C VAL A 37 -3.09 -1.61 8.41
N CYS A 38 -2.96 -1.34 7.11
CA CYS A 38 -2.06 -2.09 6.23
C CYS A 38 -0.58 -1.74 6.48
N ALA A 39 -0.29 -0.51 6.89
CA ALA A 39 1.04 -0.12 7.31
C ALA A 39 1.42 -0.82 8.63
N GLU A 40 0.51 -0.81 9.61
CA GLU A 40 0.70 -1.47 10.91
C GLU A 40 0.85 -2.99 10.78
N ARG A 41 0.02 -3.64 9.94
CA ARG A 41 0.14 -5.08 9.63
C ARG A 41 1.43 -5.48 8.90
N PHE A 42 2.14 -4.53 8.31
CA PHE A 42 3.41 -4.82 7.65
C PHE A 42 4.60 -4.66 8.62
N GLU A 43 4.45 -3.83 9.66
CA GLU A 43 5.44 -3.72 10.74
C GLU A 43 5.32 -4.82 11.81
N GLY A 44 4.16 -5.47 11.95
CA GLY A 44 3.90 -6.53 12.96
C GLY A 44 3.65 -7.91 12.36
#